data_AF-A0AAV8VK83-F1
#
_entry.id   AF-A0AAV8VK83-F1
#
_cell.length_a   1.000
_cell.length_b   1.000
_cell.length_c   1.000
_cell.angle_alpha   90.00
_cell.angle_beta   90.00
_cell.angle_gamma   90.00
#
_symmetry.space_group_name_H-M   'P 1'
#
loop_
_entity.id
_entity.type
_entity.pdbx_description
1 polymer ?
#
loop_
_entity_poly.entity_id
_entity_poly.type
_entity_poly.pdbx_seq_one_letter_code
_entity_poly.pdbx_strand_id
1 'polypeptide(L)'
;FQQWLSSLSSDDVQYVRPKGAKVINNSTVIYYNCSRSFMSRSNAKTTTSGKRLLKSQGSSKLNFNCTSQIKAVHEENKIIVTYYKTHYKHNKEIQHLRINEEDKRVIANKLLSGVSITKIVDQNRDAIAGEDLKRIHLLTRKDCQMKGRETIMMQSEKMNKENSYVLYYKQQGQVAEDTLLLEKDFCII
;
A
#
# COMPACT_ATOMS: atom_id res chain seq x y z
N PHE A 1 -4.66 4.90 -16.02
CA PHE A 1 -3.53 5.46 -15.25
C PHE A 1 -3.04 4.52 -14.13
N GLN A 2 -3.86 4.10 -13.16
CA GLN A 2 -3.39 3.29 -12.02
C GLN A 2 -2.76 1.95 -12.43
N GLN A 3 -3.34 1.24 -13.41
CA GLN A 3 -2.74 0.02 -13.97
C GLN A 3 -1.34 0.27 -14.56
N TRP A 4 -1.16 1.37 -15.30
CA TRP A 4 0.14 1.78 -15.84
C TRP A 4 1.15 2.17 -14.75
N LEU A 5 0.71 2.86 -13.71
CA LEU A 5 1.56 3.17 -12.56
C LEU A 5 2.00 1.90 -11.82
N SER A 6 1.10 0.91 -11.73
CA SER A 6 1.40 -0.40 -11.17
C SER A 6 2.39 -1.18 -12.03
N SER A 7 2.25 -1.16 -13.36
CA SER A 7 3.21 -1.82 -14.26
C SER A 7 4.60 -1.17 -14.24
N LEU A 8 4.68 0.14 -13.95
CA LEU A 8 5.95 0.84 -13.74
C LEU A 8 6.59 0.53 -12.38
N SER A 9 5.77 0.26 -11.37
CA SER A 9 6.27 -0.21 -10.07
C SER A 9 6.60 -1.69 -10.16
N SER A 10 7.67 -2.01 -10.90
CA SER A 10 8.24 -3.35 -10.95
C SER A 10 9.00 -3.68 -9.65
N ASP A 11 9.58 -4.89 -9.60
CA ASP A 11 10.48 -5.36 -8.53
C ASP A 11 11.76 -4.54 -8.35
N ASP A 12 11.89 -3.39 -9.02
CA ASP A 12 13.07 -2.53 -8.97
C ASP A 12 12.79 -1.13 -8.40
N VAL A 13 11.60 -0.58 -8.62
CA VAL A 13 11.29 0.83 -8.32
C VAL A 13 9.87 0.96 -7.83
N GLN A 14 9.65 1.80 -6.82
CA GLN A 14 8.31 2.15 -6.36
C GLN A 14 8.12 3.64 -6.29
N TYR A 15 6.93 4.10 -6.66
CA TYR A 15 6.54 5.48 -6.53
C TYR A 15 5.47 5.64 -5.46
N VAL A 16 5.62 6.67 -4.63
CA VAL A 16 4.68 7.01 -3.57
C VAL A 16 4.22 8.44 -3.75
N ARG A 17 3.01 8.72 -3.29
CA ARG A 17 2.45 10.07 -3.27
C ARG A 17 2.78 10.72 -1.92
N PRO A 18 3.77 11.61 -1.82
CA PRO A 18 4.14 12.23 -0.55
C PRO A 18 3.17 13.34 -0.11
N LYS A 19 2.42 13.91 -1.06
CA LYS A 19 1.56 15.08 -0.84
C LYS A 19 0.15 14.84 -1.42
N GLY A 20 -0.83 15.54 -0.87
CA GLY A 20 -2.18 15.62 -1.43
C GLY A 20 -2.20 16.14 -2.86
N ALA A 21 -3.37 16.00 -3.50
CA ALA A 21 -3.56 16.48 -4.86
C ALA A 21 -3.68 18.00 -4.81
N LYS A 22 -3.20 18.66 -5.84
CA LYS A 22 -3.33 20.11 -5.98
C LYS A 22 -4.29 20.39 -7.10
N VAL A 23 -5.28 21.24 -6.84
CA VAL A 23 -6.17 21.74 -7.89
C VAL A 23 -5.56 23.04 -8.42
N ILE A 24 -5.36 23.11 -9.73
CA ILE A 24 -4.82 24.28 -10.44
C ILE A 24 -5.66 24.45 -11.70
N ASN A 25 -6.33 25.60 -11.88
CA ASN A 25 -7.12 25.92 -13.08
C ASN A 25 -8.02 24.74 -13.53
N ASN A 26 -8.90 24.28 -12.63
CA ASN A 26 -9.79 23.12 -12.80
C ASN A 26 -9.11 21.76 -13.05
N SER A 27 -7.77 21.72 -13.09
CA SER A 27 -7.00 20.49 -13.29
C SER A 27 -6.45 19.97 -11.97
N THR A 28 -6.46 18.65 -11.79
CA THR A 28 -5.93 18.01 -10.58
C THR A 28 -4.53 17.46 -10.84
N VAL A 29 -3.53 18.05 -10.17
CA VAL A 29 -2.12 17.66 -10.28
C VAL A 29 -1.73 16.75 -9.11
N ILE A 30 -1.17 15.59 -9.45
CA ILE A 30 -0.68 14.59 -8.50
C ILE A 30 0.78 14.29 -8.81
N TYR A 31 1.63 14.36 -7.78
CA TYR A 31 3.03 14.00 -7.87
C TYR A 31 3.27 12.66 -7.19
N TYR A 32 3.97 11.78 -7.89
CA TYR A 32 4.48 10.53 -7.36
C TYR A 32 6.00 10.58 -7.40
N ASN A 33 6.65 10.48 -6.26
CA ASN A 33 8.11 10.49 -6.14
C ASN A 33 8.61 9.09 -5.82
N CYS A 34 9.88 8.81 -6.12
CA CYS A 34 10.52 7.57 -5.69
C CYS A 34 10.27 7.31 -4.19
N SER A 35 9.92 6.08 -3.85
CA SER A 35 9.64 5.62 -2.48
C SER A 35 10.83 5.82 -1.54
N ARG A 36 12.04 5.93 -2.08
CA ARG A 36 13.29 6.19 -1.35
C ARG A 36 13.62 7.67 -1.15
N SER A 37 12.94 8.57 -1.85
CA SER A 37 13.13 10.02 -1.68
C SER A 37 12.76 10.47 -0.27
N PHE A 38 13.32 11.63 0.09
CA PHE A 38 13.10 12.39 1.31
C PHE A 38 13.84 11.84 2.53
N MET A 39 13.83 12.65 3.59
CA MET A 39 14.44 12.31 4.88
C MET A 39 13.58 11.32 5.65
N SER A 40 14.24 10.38 6.34
CA SER A 40 13.54 9.54 7.31
C SER A 40 13.01 10.40 8.46
N ARG A 41 11.78 10.14 8.90
CA ARG A 41 11.21 10.75 10.10
C ARG A 41 12.05 10.45 11.36
N SER A 42 12.81 9.35 11.36
CA SER A 42 13.74 9.01 12.44
C SER A 42 14.97 9.93 12.48
N ASN A 43 15.38 10.48 11.34
CA ASN A 43 16.55 11.36 11.25
C ASN A 43 16.21 12.83 11.51
N ALA A 44 14.93 13.22 11.42
CA ALA A 44 14.47 14.56 11.74
C ALA A 44 14.43 14.87 13.26
N LYS A 45 14.63 13.86 14.12
CA LYS A 45 14.63 13.97 15.60
C LYS A 45 15.96 13.53 16.21
N THR A 46 17.09 13.85 15.58
CA THR A 46 18.42 13.48 16.10
C THR A 46 18.83 14.26 17.37
N THR A 47 18.01 15.20 17.86
CA THR A 47 18.33 16.12 18.95
C THR A 47 17.79 15.73 20.34
N THR A 48 17.18 14.56 20.57
CA THR A 48 16.74 14.21 21.94
C THR A 48 16.87 12.73 22.28
N SER A 49 17.27 12.48 23.52
CA SER A 49 17.54 11.20 24.20
C SER A 49 16.37 10.21 24.06
N GLY A 50 16.66 9.02 23.52
CA GLY A 50 15.67 7.95 23.26
C GLY A 50 15.85 7.22 21.93
N LYS A 51 17.11 7.00 21.51
CA LYS A 51 17.45 6.54 20.15
C LYS A 51 17.22 5.04 19.99
N ARG A 52 16.32 4.64 19.08
CA ARG A 52 16.31 3.29 18.53
C ARG A 52 17.51 3.14 17.59
N LEU A 53 18.34 2.12 17.78
CA LEU A 53 19.42 1.78 16.86
C LEU A 53 18.88 1.58 15.44
N LEU A 54 19.64 2.07 14.45
CA LEU A 54 19.35 1.79 13.05
C LEU A 54 19.39 0.27 12.83
N LYS A 55 18.51 -0.20 11.95
CA LYS A 55 18.53 -1.60 11.52
C LYS A 55 19.83 -1.84 10.73
N SER A 56 20.30 -3.08 10.70
CA SER A 56 21.46 -3.49 9.87
C SER A 56 21.31 -3.12 8.40
N GLN A 57 20.10 -3.25 7.85
CA GLN A 57 19.74 -2.83 6.49
C GLN A 57 19.61 -1.30 6.29
N GLY A 58 19.80 -0.49 7.33
CA GLY A 58 19.63 0.95 7.28
C GLY A 58 18.18 1.41 7.10
N SER A 59 18.03 2.60 6.51
CA SER A 59 16.75 3.25 6.24
C SER A 59 16.37 3.07 4.77
N SER A 60 15.08 2.84 4.47
CA SER A 60 14.60 2.86 3.08
C SER A 60 14.68 4.25 2.45
N LYS A 61 14.82 5.30 3.28
CA LYS A 61 14.91 6.71 2.87
C LYS A 61 16.36 7.16 2.72
N LEU A 62 16.65 7.84 1.61
CA LEU A 62 17.97 8.28 1.20
C LEU A 62 18.47 9.55 1.91
N ASN A 63 17.59 10.27 2.61
CA ASN A 63 17.88 11.60 3.18
C ASN A 63 18.21 12.69 2.15
N PHE A 64 17.90 12.44 0.88
CA PHE A 64 17.87 13.45 -0.17
C PHE A 64 16.69 13.17 -1.11
N ASN A 65 16.42 14.09 -2.03
CA ASN A 65 15.39 13.92 -3.04
C ASN A 65 15.97 13.22 -4.27
N CYS A 66 15.44 12.03 -4.60
CA CYS A 66 15.70 11.44 -5.90
C CYS A 66 15.01 12.27 -7.00
N THR A 67 15.66 12.37 -8.16
CA THR A 67 15.16 13.03 -9.38
C THR A 67 14.02 12.26 -10.05
N SER A 68 13.89 10.97 -9.76
CA SER A 68 12.87 10.13 -10.36
C SER A 68 11.49 10.45 -9.78
N GLN A 69 10.59 10.89 -10.66
CA GLN A 69 9.24 11.31 -10.31
C GLN A 69 8.28 11.18 -11.49
N ILE A 70 6.99 11.06 -11.18
CA ILE A 70 5.89 11.08 -12.14
C ILE A 70 4.97 12.24 -11.74
N LYS A 71 4.70 13.12 -12.70
CA LYS A 71 3.68 14.16 -12.59
C LYS A 71 2.47 13.74 -13.42
N ALA A 72 1.34 13.51 -12.76
CA ALA A 72 0.08 13.23 -13.41
C ALA A 72 -0.83 14.46 -13.29
N VAL A 73 -1.31 14.95 -14.42
CA VAL A 73 -2.28 16.05 -14.51
C VAL A 73 -3.58 15.46 -15.03
N HIS A 74 -4.61 15.50 -14.19
CA HIS A 74 -5.95 15.08 -14.54
C HIS A 74 -6.73 16.31 -15.00
N GLU A 75 -7.10 16.29 -16.28
CA GLU A 75 -8.04 17.21 -16.90
C GLU A 75 -9.37 16.45 -17.11
N GLU A 76 -10.43 17.15 -17.51
CA GLU A 76 -11.78 16.57 -17.62
C GLU A 76 -11.83 15.31 -18.50
N ASN A 77 -11.17 15.33 -19.65
CA ASN A 77 -11.23 14.24 -20.63
C ASN A 77 -9.92 13.46 -20.82
N LYS A 78 -8.84 13.83 -20.14
CA LYS A 78 -7.53 13.18 -20.32
C LYS A 78 -6.63 13.26 -19.09
N ILE A 79 -5.65 12.37 -19.07
CA ILE A 79 -4.58 12.37 -18.05
C ILE A 79 -3.25 12.58 -18.77
N ILE A 80 -2.61 13.71 -18.52
CA ILE A 80 -1.26 14.00 -19.04
C ILE A 80 -0.25 13.53 -18.00
N VAL A 81 0.70 12.70 -18.43
CA VAL A 81 1.72 12.13 -17.55
C VAL A 81 3.10 12.53 -18.02
N THR A 82 3.86 13.17 -17.14
CA THR A 82 5.29 13.43 -17.34
C THR A 82 6.08 12.49 -16.44
N TYR A 83 6.87 11.59 -17.05
CA TYR A 83 7.65 10.59 -16.33
C TYR A 83 9.16 10.88 -16.42
N TYR A 84 9.78 11.12 -15.27
CA TYR A 84 11.23 11.22 -15.13
C TYR A 84 11.78 9.90 -14.59
N LYS A 85 12.30 9.04 -15.48
CA LYS A 85 12.76 7.68 -15.16
C LYS A 85 14.08 7.64 -14.39
N THR A 86 14.96 8.61 -14.60
CA THR A 86 16.35 8.54 -14.12
C THR A 86 16.45 8.78 -12.62
N HIS A 87 17.03 7.80 -11.91
CA HIS A 87 17.33 7.88 -10.49
C HIS A 87 18.74 8.43 -10.27
N TYR A 88 18.83 9.58 -9.63
CA TYR A 88 20.11 10.17 -9.26
C TYR A 88 20.54 9.72 -7.85
N LYS A 89 21.83 9.44 -7.68
CA LYS A 89 22.51 9.15 -6.39
C LYS A 89 22.07 7.90 -5.65
N HIS A 90 21.29 7.00 -6.25
CA HIS A 90 21.02 5.70 -5.64
C HIS A 90 20.76 4.61 -6.66
N ASN A 91 21.09 3.39 -6.26
CA ASN A 91 20.81 2.19 -7.02
C ASN A 91 19.45 1.60 -6.65
N LYS A 92 19.04 0.59 -7.43
CA LYS A 92 17.91 -0.26 -7.12
C LYS A 92 18.30 -1.17 -5.96
N GLU A 93 17.59 -1.05 -4.86
CA GLU A 93 17.84 -1.81 -3.63
C GLU A 93 16.58 -2.59 -3.28
N ILE A 94 16.55 -3.86 -3.68
CA ILE A 94 15.37 -4.75 -3.59
C ILE A 94 14.84 -4.83 -2.15
N GLN A 95 15.73 -4.84 -1.15
CA GLN A 95 15.38 -4.87 0.28
C GLN A 95 14.51 -3.69 0.76
N HIS A 96 14.52 -2.55 0.06
CA HIS A 96 13.75 -1.36 0.43
C HIS A 96 12.43 -1.21 -0.31
N LEU A 97 12.14 -2.15 -1.21
CA LEU A 97 10.86 -2.21 -1.88
C LEU A 97 9.78 -2.75 -0.95
N ARG A 98 8.54 -2.32 -1.19
CA ARG A 98 7.36 -2.94 -0.58
C ARG A 98 7.08 -4.25 -1.30
N ILE A 99 6.56 -5.22 -0.56
CA ILE A 99 6.02 -6.45 -1.13
C ILE A 99 4.83 -6.08 -2.02
N ASN A 100 4.71 -6.75 -3.17
CA ASN A 100 3.61 -6.54 -4.09
C ASN A 100 2.27 -6.95 -3.46
N GLU A 101 1.15 -6.43 -3.94
CA GLU A 101 -0.17 -6.79 -3.42
C GLU A 101 -0.52 -8.27 -3.66
N GLU A 102 -0.08 -8.84 -4.78
CA GLU A 102 -0.31 -10.25 -5.06
C GLU A 102 0.44 -11.16 -4.07
N ASP A 103 1.73 -10.93 -3.90
CA ASP A 103 2.55 -11.64 -2.90
C ASP A 103 1.99 -11.51 -1.48
N LYS A 104 1.48 -10.31 -1.13
CA LYS A 104 0.80 -10.11 0.16
C LYS A 104 -0.42 -11.01 0.31
N ARG A 105 -1.25 -11.15 -0.73
CA ARG A 105 -2.43 -12.04 -0.70
C ARG A 105 -2.01 -13.50 -0.54
N VAL A 106 -0.96 -13.93 -1.25
CA VAL A 106 -0.42 -15.29 -1.11
C VAL A 106 0.05 -15.55 0.33
N ILE A 107 0.82 -14.63 0.92
CA ILE A 107 1.29 -14.74 2.31
C ILE A 107 0.09 -14.76 3.28
N ALA A 108 -0.88 -13.88 3.07
CA ALA A 108 -2.10 -13.80 3.87
C ALA A 108 -2.89 -15.10 3.86
N ASN A 109 -3.11 -15.69 2.68
CA ASN A 109 -3.81 -16.96 2.53
C ASN A 109 -3.08 -18.10 3.24
N LYS A 110 -1.74 -18.17 3.11
CA LYS A 110 -0.93 -19.18 3.83
C LYS A 110 -1.09 -19.03 5.36
N LEU A 111 -1.12 -17.80 5.87
CA LEU A 111 -1.35 -17.55 7.29
C LEU A 111 -2.75 -17.99 7.74
N LEU A 112 -3.79 -17.71 6.94
CA LEU A 112 -5.16 -18.16 7.22
C LEU A 112 -5.28 -19.69 7.21
N SER A 113 -4.53 -20.37 6.34
CA SER A 113 -4.45 -21.83 6.31
C SER A 113 -3.63 -22.44 7.47
N GLY A 114 -3.20 -21.64 8.45
CA GLY A 114 -2.46 -22.12 9.62
C GLY A 114 -0.98 -22.41 9.37
N VAL A 115 -0.41 -21.98 8.24
CA VAL A 115 1.02 -22.14 7.98
C VAL A 115 1.81 -21.21 8.89
N SER A 116 2.81 -21.75 9.60
CA SER A 116 3.64 -20.97 10.49
C SER A 116 4.46 -19.92 9.73
N ILE A 117 4.67 -18.76 10.35
CA ILE A 117 5.44 -17.65 9.76
C ILE A 117 6.86 -18.10 9.38
N THR A 118 7.49 -18.96 10.19
CA THR A 118 8.83 -19.49 9.90
C THR A 118 8.82 -20.29 8.60
N LYS A 119 7.87 -21.21 8.45
CA LYS A 119 7.72 -22.02 7.24
C LYS A 119 7.46 -21.17 6.01
N ILE A 120 6.68 -20.10 6.11
CA ILE A 120 6.47 -19.16 4.99
C ILE A 120 7.78 -18.48 4.60
N VAL A 121 8.55 -17.98 5.58
CA VAL A 121 9.82 -17.30 5.31
C VAL A 121 10.84 -18.27 4.69
N ASP A 122 10.94 -19.49 5.22
CA ASP A 122 11.90 -20.50 4.75
C ASP A 122 11.55 -20.96 3.33
N GLN A 123 10.28 -21.28 3.06
CA GLN A 123 9.80 -21.61 1.70
C GLN A 123 10.15 -20.54 0.66
N ASN A 124 10.03 -19.25 1.02
CA ASN A 124 10.35 -18.17 0.10
C ASN A 124 11.86 -18.00 -0.10
N ARG A 125 12.70 -18.42 0.86
CA ARG A 125 14.16 -18.40 0.72
C ARG A 125 14.67 -19.60 -0.08
N ASP A 126 14.07 -20.76 0.11
CA ASP A 126 14.44 -21.97 -0.63
C ASP A 126 14.11 -21.83 -2.12
N ALA A 127 13.08 -21.05 -2.46
CA ALA A 127 12.71 -20.72 -3.83
C ALA A 127 13.75 -19.89 -4.60
N ILE A 128 14.78 -19.34 -3.95
CA ILE A 128 15.84 -18.56 -4.60
C ILE A 128 16.69 -19.42 -5.54
N ALA A 129 16.76 -20.74 -5.30
CA ALA A 129 17.70 -21.64 -5.98
C ALA A 129 17.51 -21.77 -7.52
N GLY A 130 16.51 -21.10 -8.12
CA GLY A 130 16.29 -21.13 -9.58
C GLY A 130 15.72 -19.85 -10.19
N GLU A 131 15.61 -18.74 -9.45
CA GLU A 131 15.00 -17.49 -9.94
C GLU A 131 15.80 -16.23 -9.57
N ASP A 132 15.56 -15.14 -10.29
CA ASP A 132 16.08 -13.81 -9.94
C ASP A 132 15.62 -13.37 -8.55
N LEU A 133 16.52 -12.69 -7.81
CA LEU A 133 16.24 -12.23 -6.45
C LEU A 133 15.16 -11.12 -6.44
N LYS A 134 13.93 -11.48 -6.10
CA LYS A 134 12.80 -10.58 -5.84
C LYS A 134 12.66 -10.16 -4.36
N ARG A 135 11.85 -9.13 -4.11
CA ARG A 135 11.54 -8.62 -2.76
C ARG A 135 10.93 -9.69 -1.84
N ILE A 136 10.15 -10.63 -2.39
CA ILE A 136 9.49 -11.70 -1.61
C ILE A 136 10.50 -12.68 -0.99
N HIS A 137 11.68 -12.87 -1.56
CA HIS A 137 12.70 -13.75 -0.98
C HIS A 137 13.36 -13.15 0.27
N LEU A 138 13.32 -11.81 0.40
CA LEU A 138 13.83 -11.06 1.55
C LEU A 138 12.76 -10.86 2.64
N LEU A 139 11.78 -11.76 2.73
CA LEU A 139 10.73 -11.69 3.74
C LEU A 139 11.30 -11.77 5.15
N THR A 140 10.75 -10.93 6.02
CA THR A 140 11.02 -10.97 7.45
C THR A 140 9.77 -11.41 8.22
N ARG A 141 9.95 -11.95 9.44
CA ARG A 141 8.81 -12.30 10.31
C ARG A 141 7.85 -11.12 10.51
N LYS A 142 8.37 -9.90 10.58
CA LYS A 142 7.57 -8.67 10.73
C LYS A 142 6.69 -8.39 9.52
N ASP A 143 7.19 -8.66 8.31
CA ASP A 143 6.42 -8.49 7.09
C ASP A 143 5.18 -9.40 7.09
N CYS A 144 5.33 -10.64 7.57
CA CYS A 144 4.21 -11.59 7.70
C CYS A 144 3.23 -11.19 8.82
N GLN A 145 3.75 -10.79 10.00
CA GLN A 145 2.92 -10.42 11.15
C GLN A 145 2.01 -9.22 10.92
N MET A 146 2.51 -8.19 10.22
CA MET A 146 1.71 -7.01 9.92
C MET A 146 0.51 -7.36 9.04
N LYS A 147 0.65 -8.36 8.16
CA LYS A 147 -0.36 -8.74 7.17
C LYS A 147 -1.36 -9.78 7.66
N GLY A 148 -0.99 -10.63 8.62
CA GLY A 148 -1.96 -11.44 9.36
C GLY A 148 -3.06 -10.57 9.97
N ARG A 149 -2.70 -9.43 10.57
CA ARG A 149 -3.66 -8.48 11.16
C ARG A 149 -4.55 -7.80 10.12
N GLU A 150 -3.98 -7.28 9.04
CA GLU A 150 -4.76 -6.61 7.98
C GLU A 150 -5.75 -7.57 7.29
N THR A 151 -5.33 -8.82 7.05
CA THR A 151 -6.19 -9.83 6.40
C THR A 151 -7.35 -10.24 7.30
N ILE A 152 -7.08 -10.48 8.59
CA ILE A 152 -8.13 -10.77 9.57
C ILE A 152 -9.13 -9.60 9.66
N MET A 153 -8.64 -8.35 9.64
CA MET A 153 -9.51 -7.18 9.63
C MET A 153 -10.35 -7.11 8.35
N MET A 154 -9.77 -7.25 7.16
CA MET A 154 -10.52 -7.24 5.89
C MET A 154 -11.53 -8.38 5.78
N GLN A 155 -11.18 -9.59 6.24
CA GLN A 155 -12.10 -10.73 6.27
C GLN A 155 -13.25 -10.46 7.25
N SER A 156 -12.96 -9.88 8.42
CA SER A 156 -13.98 -9.51 9.41
C SER A 156 -14.90 -8.39 8.90
N GLU A 157 -14.37 -7.41 8.16
CA GLU A 157 -15.16 -6.35 7.52
C GLU A 157 -16.04 -6.90 6.40
N LYS A 158 -15.52 -7.83 5.59
CA LYS A 158 -16.29 -8.49 4.54
C LYS A 158 -17.40 -9.37 5.12
N MET A 159 -17.09 -10.17 6.15
CA MET A 159 -18.08 -10.95 6.91
C MET A 159 -19.10 -10.04 7.61
N ASN A 160 -18.70 -8.91 8.17
CA ASN A 160 -19.63 -7.93 8.75
C ASN A 160 -20.50 -7.27 7.68
N LYS A 161 -20.01 -7.08 6.46
CA LYS A 161 -20.79 -6.51 5.35
C LYS A 161 -21.77 -7.53 4.76
N GLU A 162 -21.38 -8.80 4.71
CA GLU A 162 -22.23 -9.91 4.28
C GLU A 162 -23.27 -10.29 5.37
N ASN A 163 -22.93 -10.17 6.66
CA ASN A 163 -23.83 -10.38 7.80
C ASN A 163 -24.42 -9.07 8.38
N SER A 164 -24.31 -7.94 7.67
CA SER A 164 -24.89 -6.68 8.14
C SER A 164 -26.40 -6.74 7.92
N TYR A 165 -27.16 -6.92 8.99
CA TYR A 165 -28.63 -6.82 9.00
C TYR A 165 -29.16 -5.42 8.69
N VAL A 166 -28.27 -4.41 8.61
CA VAL A 166 -28.65 -3.04 8.25
C VAL A 166 -28.75 -2.93 6.73
N LEU A 167 -29.96 -3.14 6.21
CA LEU A 167 -30.28 -3.06 4.77
C LEU A 167 -30.44 -1.62 4.27
N TYR A 168 -30.77 -0.68 5.16
CA TYR A 168 -31.02 0.73 4.82
C TYR A 168 -30.69 1.64 6.01
N TYR A 169 -30.06 2.79 5.75
CA TYR A 169 -29.82 3.83 6.74
C TYR A 169 -30.19 5.20 6.17
N LYS A 170 -30.85 6.04 6.98
CA LYS A 170 -31.08 7.46 6.67
C LYS A 170 -30.73 8.33 7.87
N GLN A 171 -30.33 9.56 7.61
CA GLN A 171 -30.02 10.52 8.68
C GLN A 171 -31.32 11.12 9.26
N GLN A 172 -31.26 11.52 10.53
CA GLN A 172 -32.38 12.13 11.22
C GLN A 172 -32.76 13.45 10.53
N GLY A 173 -34.01 13.56 10.07
CA GLY A 173 -34.53 14.73 9.35
C GLY A 173 -34.58 14.61 7.83
N GLN A 174 -34.11 13.52 7.22
CA GLN A 174 -34.30 13.27 5.79
C GLN A 174 -35.59 12.49 5.49
N VAL A 175 -36.32 12.97 4.48
CA VAL A 175 -37.42 12.23 3.83
C VAL A 175 -36.78 11.25 2.85
N ALA A 176 -37.15 9.98 2.97
CA ALA A 176 -36.66 8.93 2.09
C ALA A 176 -37.63 8.85 0.90
N GLU A 177 -37.25 9.42 -0.23
CA GLU A 177 -38.13 9.48 -1.41
C GLU A 177 -38.14 8.16 -2.20
N ASP A 178 -37.11 7.31 -2.06
CA ASP A 178 -37.00 6.00 -2.75
C ASP A 178 -36.85 4.84 -1.76
N THR A 179 -37.91 4.51 -1.01
CA THR A 179 -37.93 3.29 -0.20
C THR A 179 -38.39 2.09 -1.03
N LEU A 180 -37.45 1.21 -1.38
CA LEU A 180 -37.73 -0.14 -1.93
C LEU A 180 -38.19 -1.16 -0.85
N LEU A 181 -38.40 -0.72 0.39
CA LEU A 181 -38.76 -1.57 1.53
C LEU A 181 -40.27 -1.51 1.77
N LEU A 182 -40.92 -2.67 1.74
CA LEU A 182 -42.35 -2.85 2.02
C LEU A 182 -42.55 -3.20 3.51
N GLU A 183 -43.75 -3.00 4.06
CA GLU A 183 -44.05 -3.31 5.48
C GLU A 183 -43.70 -4.76 5.89
N LYS A 184 -43.78 -5.69 4.94
CA LYS A 184 -43.40 -7.10 5.11
C LYS A 184 -41.89 -7.34 5.35
N ASP A 185 -41.05 -6.34 5.08
CA ASP A 185 -39.60 -6.41 5.28
C ASP A 185 -39.20 -6.00 6.72
N PHE A 186 -40.17 -5.59 7.54
CA PHE A 186 -39.98 -5.26 8.95
C PHE A 186 -40.60 -6.34 9.83
N CYS A 187 -39.76 -7.18 10.45
CA CYS A 187 -40.20 -8.04 11.55
C CYS A 187 -40.27 -7.20 12.83
N ILE A 188 -41.48 -6.97 13.35
CA ILE A 188 -41.65 -6.50 14.73
C ILE A 188 -41.41 -7.71 15.64
N ILE A 189 -40.38 -7.65 16.47
CA ILE A 189 -40.16 -8.60 17.58
C ILE A 189 -40.95 -8.11 18.78
#